data_AF-A0A453G9X9-F1
#
_entry.id   AF-A0A453G9X9-F1
#
_cell.length_a   1.000
_cell.length_b   1.000
_cell.length_c   1.000
_cell.angle_alpha   90.00
_cell.angle_beta   90.00
_cell.angle_gamma   90.00
#
_symmetry.space_group_name_H-M   'P 1'
#
loop_
_entity.id
_entity.type
_entity.pdbx_description
1 polymer ?
#
loop_
_entity_poly.entity_id
_entity_poly.type
_entity_poly.pdbx_seq_one_letter_code
_entity_poly.pdbx_strand_id
1 'polypeptide(L)' 'MLMQDYFGENPTYPPHLFRRRYRMCRSLFVKIVQACEANCRYFTQRRNAAGSKGFSAYQKISAAMRVI' A
#
# COMPACT_ATOMS: atom_id res chain seq x y z
N MET A 1 -5.67 4.77 -9.52
CA MET A 1 -4.32 4.27 -9.15
C MET A 1 -4.39 3.91 -7.68
N LEU A 2 -3.85 2.77 -7.22
CA LEU A 2 -4.05 2.23 -5.85
C LEU A 2 -4.19 3.28 -4.73
N MET A 3 -3.31 4.29 -4.71
CA MET A 3 -3.37 5.38 -3.76
C MET A 3 -4.69 6.16 -3.83
N GLN A 4 -5.09 6.64 -5.01
CA GLN A 4 -6.38 7.31 -5.21
C GLN A 4 -7.57 6.39 -4.92
N ASP A 5 -7.45 5.10 -5.24
CA ASP A 5 -8.57 4.17 -5.14
C ASP A 5 -8.91 3.84 -3.67
N TYR A 6 -7.91 3.79 -2.78
CA TYR A 6 -8.07 3.29 -1.41
C TYR A 6 -7.48 4.18 -0.30
N PHE A 7 -6.43 4.95 -0.61
CA PHE A 7 -5.62 5.67 0.37
C PHE A 7 -5.63 7.20 0.22
N GLY A 8 -6.37 7.73 -0.75
CA GLY A 8 -6.59 9.17 -0.92
C GLY A 8 -7.45 9.74 0.21
N GLU A 9 -7.55 11.06 0.22
CA GLU A 9 -8.47 11.82 1.08
C GLU A 9 -9.92 11.48 0.75
N ASN A 10 -10.26 11.52 -0.55
CA ASN A 10 -11.54 11.05 -1.10
C ASN A 10 -11.30 9.79 -1.95
N PRO A 11 -11.22 8.60 -1.33
CA PRO A 11 -10.92 7.38 -2.07
C PRO A 11 -12.07 7.01 -3.01
N THR A 12 -11.73 6.56 -4.22
CA THR A 12 -12.73 6.11 -5.21
C THR A 12 -13.59 4.97 -4.69
N TYR A 13 -13.02 4.07 -3.88
CA TYR A 13 -13.75 2.95 -3.31
C TYR A 13 -14.11 3.14 -1.83
N PRO A 14 -15.33 2.76 -1.43
CA PRO A 14 -15.76 2.82 -0.06
C PRO A 14 -15.04 1.78 0.85
N PRO A 15 -15.06 1.98 2.18
CA PRO A 15 -14.32 1.14 3.13
C PRO A 15 -14.65 -0.36 3.09
N HIS A 16 -15.87 -0.74 2.70
CA HIS A 16 -16.25 -2.15 2.62
C HIS A 16 -15.53 -2.89 1.48
N LEU A 17 -15.23 -2.21 0.36
CA LEU A 17 -14.44 -2.79 -0.73
C LEU A 17 -12.96 -2.93 -0.34
N PHE A 18 -12.44 -1.99 0.46
CA PHE A 18 -11.11 -2.13 1.07
C PHE A 18 -11.03 -3.40 1.92
N ARG A 19 -12.00 -3.60 2.83
CA ARG A 19 -12.06 -4.80 3.68
C ARG A 19 -12.24 -6.07 2.85
N ARG A 20 -13.03 -6.06 1.78
CA ARG A 20 -13.17 -7.22 0.89
C ARG A 20 -11.83 -7.59 0.24
N ARG A 21 -11.05 -6.60 -0.17
CA ARG A 21 -9.77 -6.79 -0.87
C ARG A 21 -8.62 -7.26 0.04
N TYR A 22 -8.49 -6.67 1.22
CA TYR A 22 -7.35 -6.91 2.12
C TYR A 22 -7.71 -7.67 3.40
N ARG A 23 -9.01 -7.95 3.62
CA ARG A 23 -9.55 -8.63 4.82
C ARG A 23 -9.19 -7.95 6.15
N MET A 24 -8.88 -6.65 6.11
CA MET A 24 -8.54 -5.83 7.27
C MET A 24 -9.03 -4.39 7.11
N CYS A 25 -9.01 -3.63 8.21
CA CYS A 25 -9.29 -2.19 8.17
C CYS A 25 -8.11 -1.39 7.60
N ARG A 26 -8.39 -0.20 7.05
CA ARG A 26 -7.39 0.69 6.46
C ARG A 26 -6.31 1.12 7.46
N SER A 27 -6.69 1.39 8.71
CA SER A 27 -5.75 1.79 9.76
C SER A 27 -4.73 0.69 10.10
N LEU A 28 -5.15 -0.57 10.13
CA LEU A 28 -4.22 -1.69 10.34
C LEU A 28 -3.24 -1.82 9.17
N PHE A 29 -3.74 -1.71 7.93
CA PHE A 29 -2.88 -1.73 6.74
C PHE A 29 -1.81 -0.64 6.79
N VAL A 30 -2.18 0.59 7.16
CA VAL A 30 -1.24 1.71 7.30
C VAL A 30 -0.18 1.42 8.37
N LYS A 31 -0.55 0.85 9.52
CA LYS A 31 0.40 0.44 10.56
C LYS A 31 1.39 -0.62 10.07
N ILE A 32 0.91 -1.59 9.29
CA ILE A 32 1.79 -2.60 8.66
C ILE A 32 2.77 -1.93 7.71
N VAL A 33 2.30 -1.00 6.87
CA VAL A 33 3.18 -0.23 5.97
C VAL A 33 4.28 0.49 6.75
N GLN A 34 3.92 1.25 7.78
CA GLN A 34 4.87 1.99 8.61
C GLN A 34 5.88 1.06 9.28
N ALA A 35 5.41 -0.07 9.83
CA ALA A 35 6.29 -1.07 10.44
C ALA A 35 7.26 -1.68 9.41
N CYS A 36 6.81 -2.01 8.21
CA CYS A 36 7.66 -2.54 7.15
C CYS A 36 8.68 -1.50 6.66
N GLU A 37 8.28 -0.24 6.50
CA GLU A 37 9.20 0.85 6.11
C GLU A 37 10.27 1.11 7.17
N ALA A 38 9.91 1.06 8.45
CA ALA A 38 10.84 1.26 9.56
C ALA A 38 11.85 0.12 9.71
N ASN A 39 11.45 -1.13 9.44
CA ASN A 39 12.28 -2.31 9.72
C ASN A 39 12.98 -2.89 8.49
N CYS A 40 12.59 -2.50 7.27
CA CYS A 40 13.14 -3.14 6.06
C CYS A 40 13.31 -2.16 4.90
N ARG A 41 14.57 -2.00 4.48
CA ARG A 41 14.98 -1.11 3.37
C ARG A 41 14.27 -1.43 2.05
N TYR A 42 13.86 -2.67 1.83
CA TYR A 42 13.10 -3.06 0.64
C TYR A 42 11.78 -2.29 0.51
N PHE A 43 11.11 -1.95 1.61
CA PHE A 43 9.82 -1.25 1.56
C PHE A 43 9.96 0.26 1.36
N THR A 44 11.12 0.85 1.65
CA THR A 44 11.38 2.26 1.33
C THR A 44 11.31 2.51 -0.18
N GLN A 45 10.61 3.57 -0.60
CA GLN A 45 10.53 3.92 -2.03
C GLN A 45 11.85 4.54 -2.49
N ARG A 46 12.45 3.96 -3.53
CA ARG A 46 13.74 4.40 -4.09
C ARG A 46 13.68 4.49 -5.60
N ARG A 47 14.57 5.27 -6.19
CA ARG A 47 14.76 5.28 -7.64
C ARG A 47 15.53 4.03 -8.07
N ASN A 48 15.14 3.45 -9.21
CA ASN A 48 15.89 2.36 -9.84
C ASN A 48 17.15 2.89 -10.55
N ALA A 49 17.94 2.01 -11.16
CA ALA A 49 19.15 2.38 -11.89
C ALA A 49 18.89 3.36 -13.06
N ALA A 50 17.70 3.31 -13.66
CA ALA A 50 17.24 4.22 -14.71
C ALA A 50 16.68 5.56 -14.15
N GLY A 51 16.75 5.78 -12.83
CA GLY A 51 16.27 7.00 -12.18
C GLY A 51 14.75 7.09 -11.98
N SER A 52 13.98 6.08 -12.38
CA SER A 52 12.52 6.03 -12.19
C SER A 52 12.16 5.67 -10.76
N LYS A 53 11.12 6.27 -10.18
CA LYS A 53 10.61 5.90 -8.86
C LYS A 53 10.07 4.46 -8.90
N GLY A 54 10.65 3.57 -8.08
CA GLY A 54 10.14 2.22 -7.90
C GLY A 54 8.83 2.20 -7.09
N PHE A 55 8.27 1.02 -6.89
CA PHE A 55 7.04 0.86 -6.12
C PHE A 55 7.21 1.31 -4.66
N SER A 56 6.17 1.97 -4.14
CA SER A 56 6.07 2.32 -2.72
C SER A 56 5.75 1.08 -1.87
N ALA A 57 5.93 1.20 -0.55
CA ALA A 57 5.54 0.15 0.39
C ALA A 57 4.05 -0.23 0.24
N TYR A 58 3.18 0.75 0.07
CA TYR A 58 1.75 0.53 -0.16
C TYR A 58 1.47 -0.38 -1.36
N GLN A 59 2.17 -0.17 -2.48
CA GLN A 59 1.99 -0.99 -3.69
C GLN A 59 2.52 -2.41 -3.48
N LYS A 60 3.70 -2.55 -2.86
CA LYS A 60 4.30 -3.86 -2.56
C LYS A 60 3.43 -4.68 -1.61
N ILE A 61 3.01 -4.08 -0.51
CA ILE A 61 2.16 -4.73 0.50
C ILE A 61 0.77 -4.99 -0.07
N SER A 62 0.22 -4.08 -0.87
CA SER A 62 -1.06 -4.33 -1.53
C SER A 62 -0.99 -5.53 -2.48
N ALA A 63 0.13 -5.73 -3.18
CA ALA A 63 0.27 -6.88 -4.06
C ALA A 63 0.31 -8.19 -3.25
N ALA A 64 1.04 -8.20 -2.14
CA ALA A 64 1.16 -9.36 -1.25
C ALA A 64 -0.13 -9.70 -0.48
N MET A 65 -0.88 -8.68 -0.02
CA MET A 65 -2.08 -8.84 0.82
C MET A 65 -3.38 -8.95 0.03
N ARG A 66 -3.32 -8.86 -1.31
CA ARG A 66 -4.51 -8.96 -2.15
C ARG A 66 -5.03 -10.39 -2.11
N VAL A 67 -6.25 -10.58 -1.61
CA VAL A 67 -6.98 -11.84 -1.75
C VAL A 67 -7.57 -11.91 -3.16
N ILE A 68 -7.38 -13.05 -3.84
CA ILE A 68 -7.95 -13.37 -5.16
C ILE A 68 -9.44 -13.68 -5.00
#